data_AF-A0A8J5R9U6-F1
#
_entry.id   AF-A0A8J5R9U6-F1
#
_cell.length_a   1.000
_cell.length_b   1.000
_cell.length_c   1.000
_cell.angle_alpha   90.00
_cell.angle_beta   90.00
_cell.angle_gamma   90.00
#
_symmetry.space_group_name_H-M   'P 1'
#
loop_
_entity.id
_entity.type
_entity.pdbx_description
1 polymer ?
#
loop_
_entity_poly.entity_id
_entity_poly.type
_entity_poly.pdbx_seq_one_letter_code
_entity_poly.pdbx_strand_id
1 'polypeptide(L)'
;MANVRVNSPNVKYTEKFIEAKYEYQTTKIESSDESGVMLVGWGGNNGTTFTAAVLANKLKLQWETIRGVQTANWYGSITQASTVLLGVVGNEEVYAPMNALLPMINPDDIEIDGWDISGVNIGDAMQRAQQLDKIRADIRDFKTSKNLDKVIVLWTANTERFSEILPGVNDTADNLLKSITENHFEVSPSTLFAVAAAFEGCTYINGSPQNTFVPGMIELAERENVFIAGDDFKSGQTKLKSVLVDFLVTAGIKPVSVVSYNHLGNNDGYNLSAPQQFRSKEISKSNVVDDMVSSNKILYKPGEKPDHCVVIKYVPYVGDSKRAMDEYTSELMLGGHNTIAVHNTCEDSLLATPIILDLVILAELCARISIKRVSDYTAVTNDGFINFRSVLSLLSYLCKAPLVPTGTPLVNALFRQRAAIEN
;
A
#
# COMPACT_ATOMS: atom_id res chain seq x y z
N MET A 1 -8.85 -23.44 -9.30
CA MET A 1 -7.55 -22.76 -9.25
C MET A 1 -6.46 -23.78 -9.55
N ALA A 2 -5.27 -23.36 -9.97
CA ALA A 2 -4.10 -24.24 -9.98
C ALA A 2 -3.57 -24.34 -8.54
N ASN A 3 -3.31 -25.55 -8.05
CA ASN A 3 -2.83 -25.75 -6.69
C ASN A 3 -1.33 -26.09 -6.72
N VAL A 4 -0.48 -25.21 -6.20
CA VAL A 4 0.96 -25.47 -6.09
C VAL A 4 1.20 -26.34 -4.85
N ARG A 5 1.98 -27.42 -4.98
CA ARG A 5 2.41 -28.26 -3.86
C ARG A 5 3.92 -28.50 -3.92
N VAL A 6 4.63 -27.87 -3.00
CA VAL A 6 6.09 -28.04 -2.85
C VAL A 6 6.37 -29.39 -2.17
N ASN A 7 7.13 -30.26 -2.84
CA ASN A 7 7.65 -31.51 -2.28
C ASN A 7 9.05 -31.27 -1.71
N SER A 8 9.14 -30.98 -0.41
CA SER A 8 10.40 -30.66 0.27
C SER A 8 10.39 -31.21 1.70
N PRO A 9 11.50 -31.76 2.21
CA PRO A 9 11.59 -32.21 3.61
C PRO A 9 11.44 -31.07 4.62
N ASN A 10 11.52 -29.82 4.15
CA ASN A 10 11.33 -28.61 4.95
C ASN A 10 9.88 -28.07 4.95
N VAL A 11 8.95 -28.68 4.21
CA VAL A 11 7.55 -28.21 4.13
C VAL A 11 6.60 -29.28 4.61
N LYS A 12 5.75 -28.93 5.58
CA LYS A 12 4.74 -29.81 6.16
C LYS A 12 3.37 -29.16 6.03
N TYR A 13 2.43 -29.92 5.47
CA TYR A 13 1.03 -29.54 5.34
C TYR A 13 0.23 -30.16 6.48
N THR A 14 -0.66 -29.38 7.11
CA THR A 14 -1.65 -29.85 8.08
C THR A 14 -3.05 -29.40 7.64
N GLU A 15 -4.09 -29.86 8.33
CA GLU A 15 -5.48 -29.43 8.04
C GLU A 15 -5.75 -27.95 8.33
N LYS A 16 -4.92 -27.28 9.15
CA LYS A 16 -5.15 -25.90 9.63
C LYS A 16 -4.06 -24.90 9.26
N PHE A 17 -2.88 -25.39 8.90
CA PHE A 17 -1.73 -24.54 8.59
C PHE A 17 -0.68 -25.25 7.73
N ILE A 18 0.13 -24.46 7.05
CA ILE A 18 1.38 -24.89 6.41
C ILE A 18 2.54 -24.45 7.30
N GLU A 19 3.50 -25.35 7.53
CA GLU A 19 4.72 -25.12 8.29
C GLU A 19 5.92 -25.28 7.34
N ALA A 20 6.76 -24.25 7.21
CA ALA A 20 7.91 -24.23 6.30
C ALA A 20 9.21 -23.81 7.00
N LYS A 21 10.29 -24.57 6.76
CA LYS A 21 11.63 -24.35 7.31
C LYS A 21 12.60 -23.84 6.25
N TYR A 22 12.98 -22.57 6.33
CA TYR A 22 14.03 -21.98 5.52
C TYR A 22 15.31 -21.76 6.35
N GLU A 23 16.48 -21.62 5.69
CA GLU A 23 17.70 -21.06 6.29
C GLU A 23 17.64 -19.51 6.39
N TYR A 24 16.44 -19.04 6.72
CA TYR A 24 16.09 -17.73 7.27
C TYR A 24 14.74 -18.00 7.99
N GLN A 25 14.75 -18.04 9.33
CA GLN A 25 14.08 -19.14 10.05
C GLN A 25 12.52 -19.14 10.10
N THR A 26 11.98 -20.36 9.97
CA THR A 26 10.60 -20.90 10.19
C THR A 26 9.35 -20.00 10.19
N THR A 27 8.38 -20.37 9.35
CA THR A 27 7.07 -19.69 9.17
C THR A 27 5.89 -20.66 9.34
N LYS A 28 4.82 -20.20 10.00
CA LYS A 28 3.50 -20.86 10.10
C LYS A 28 2.43 -19.92 9.51
N ILE A 29 1.51 -20.47 8.70
CA ILE A 29 0.40 -19.72 8.09
C ILE A 29 -0.92 -20.33 8.53
N GLU A 30 -1.79 -19.56 9.19
CA GLU A 30 -3.15 -20.01 9.56
C GLU A 30 -4.15 -19.81 8.39
N SER A 31 -5.33 -20.43 8.48
CA SER A 31 -6.47 -20.20 7.58
C SER A 31 -7.51 -19.30 8.26
N SER A 32 -8.08 -18.35 7.51
CA SER A 32 -9.28 -17.57 7.90
C SER A 32 -10.18 -17.52 6.68
N ASP A 33 -11.47 -17.71 6.90
CA ASP A 33 -12.44 -17.92 5.83
C ASP A 33 -13.27 -16.65 5.53
N GLU A 34 -13.33 -15.68 6.47
CA GLU A 34 -14.18 -14.48 6.36
C GLU A 34 -13.41 -13.19 6.74
N SER A 35 -13.26 -12.25 5.80
CA SER A 35 -12.53 -10.99 5.98
C SER A 35 -13.25 -9.80 5.32
N GLY A 36 -13.24 -8.65 5.97
CA GLY A 36 -13.82 -7.42 5.42
C GLY A 36 -12.89 -6.22 5.42
N VAL A 37 -13.21 -5.23 4.59
CA VAL A 37 -12.50 -3.96 4.49
C VAL A 37 -13.44 -2.79 4.76
N MET A 38 -13.00 -1.84 5.59
CA MET A 38 -13.69 -0.57 5.82
C MET A 38 -12.89 0.58 5.22
N LEU A 39 -13.46 1.26 4.21
CA LEU A 39 -12.80 2.35 3.50
C LEU A 39 -13.13 3.70 4.12
N VAL A 40 -12.11 4.49 4.46
CA VAL A 40 -12.30 5.93 4.77
C VAL A 40 -12.19 6.69 3.46
N GLY A 41 -13.23 7.45 3.09
CA GLY A 41 -13.39 8.03 1.75
C GLY A 41 -14.07 7.08 0.77
N TRP A 42 -15.01 6.26 1.25
CA TRP A 42 -15.65 5.20 0.48
C TRP A 42 -16.43 5.73 -0.75
N GLY A 43 -17.03 6.92 -0.66
CA GLY A 43 -17.72 7.60 -1.76
C GLY A 43 -16.79 8.32 -2.74
N GLY A 44 -15.48 8.35 -2.49
CA GLY A 44 -14.50 8.89 -3.43
C GLY A 44 -14.29 8.01 -4.66
N ASN A 45 -13.59 8.53 -5.68
CA ASN A 45 -13.33 7.84 -6.96
C ASN A 45 -12.79 6.41 -6.76
N ASN A 46 -11.82 6.23 -5.86
CA ASN A 46 -11.21 4.93 -5.59
C ASN A 46 -12.14 3.96 -4.84
N GLY A 47 -12.87 4.44 -3.84
CA GLY A 47 -13.75 3.61 -3.02
C GLY A 47 -14.96 3.09 -3.82
N THR A 48 -15.59 3.98 -4.59
CA THR A 48 -16.66 3.62 -5.52
C THR A 48 -16.18 2.67 -6.62
N THR A 49 -15.01 2.92 -7.21
CA THR A 49 -14.41 2.03 -8.23
C THR A 49 -14.05 0.66 -7.64
N PHE A 50 -13.52 0.60 -6.40
CA PHE A 50 -13.23 -0.65 -5.71
C PHE A 50 -14.49 -1.47 -5.43
N THR A 51 -15.55 -0.85 -4.90
CA THR A 51 -16.83 -1.52 -4.68
C THR A 51 -17.48 -1.99 -5.99
N ALA A 52 -17.44 -1.18 -7.04
CA ALA A 52 -17.92 -1.58 -8.37
C ALA A 52 -17.11 -2.77 -8.93
N ALA A 53 -15.79 -2.78 -8.76
CA ALA A 53 -14.94 -3.87 -9.24
C ALA A 53 -15.20 -5.19 -8.49
N VAL A 54 -15.36 -5.17 -7.16
CA VAL A 54 -15.71 -6.36 -6.36
C VAL A 54 -17.08 -6.90 -6.78
N LEU A 55 -18.10 -6.04 -6.85
CA LEU A 55 -19.44 -6.45 -7.27
C LEU A 55 -19.46 -6.98 -8.71
N ALA A 56 -18.73 -6.36 -9.63
CA ALA A 56 -18.69 -6.78 -11.03
C ALA A 56 -18.01 -8.15 -11.21
N ASN A 57 -16.92 -8.43 -10.48
CA ASN A 57 -16.26 -9.74 -10.51
C ASN A 57 -17.13 -10.81 -9.82
N LYS A 58 -17.62 -10.55 -8.59
CA LYS A 58 -18.51 -11.44 -7.83
C LYS A 58 -19.76 -11.85 -8.60
N LEU A 59 -20.39 -10.91 -9.31
CA LEU A 59 -21.57 -11.15 -10.16
C LEU A 59 -21.23 -11.57 -11.60
N LYS A 60 -19.94 -11.68 -11.95
CA LYS A 60 -19.42 -12.08 -13.27
C LYS A 60 -20.00 -11.24 -14.41
N LEU A 61 -20.11 -9.93 -14.18
CA LEU A 61 -20.75 -9.00 -15.12
C LEU A 61 -19.98 -8.88 -16.43
N GLN A 62 -20.75 -8.64 -17.48
CA GLN A 62 -20.25 -8.34 -18.82
C GLN A 62 -20.96 -7.08 -19.33
N TRP A 63 -20.26 -6.29 -20.16
CA TRP A 63 -20.82 -5.09 -20.77
C TRP A 63 -20.31 -4.89 -22.19
N GLU A 64 -21.18 -4.39 -23.06
CA GLU A 64 -20.84 -4.07 -24.43
C GLU A 64 -19.99 -2.80 -24.51
N THR A 65 -19.04 -2.78 -25.45
CA THR A 65 -18.26 -1.59 -25.79
C THR A 65 -18.07 -1.51 -27.29
N ILE A 66 -17.56 -0.39 -27.80
CA ILE A 66 -17.14 -0.26 -29.21
C ILE A 66 -16.03 -1.26 -29.61
N ARG A 67 -15.41 -1.96 -28.64
CA ARG A 67 -14.40 -3.01 -28.84
C ARG A 67 -14.97 -4.43 -28.62
N GLY A 68 -16.30 -4.55 -28.54
CA GLY A 68 -17.03 -5.77 -28.19
C GLY A 68 -17.20 -5.98 -26.68
N VAL A 69 -17.86 -7.07 -26.33
CA VAL A 69 -18.13 -7.50 -24.95
C VAL A 69 -16.85 -7.53 -24.11
N GLN A 70 -16.88 -6.83 -22.99
CA GLN A 70 -15.89 -6.91 -21.92
C GLN A 70 -16.45 -7.75 -20.77
N THR A 71 -15.57 -8.43 -20.03
CA THR A 71 -15.91 -9.18 -18.82
C THR A 71 -15.15 -8.60 -17.63
N ALA A 72 -15.80 -8.55 -16.46
CA ALA A 72 -15.15 -8.19 -15.21
C ALA A 72 -13.86 -9.00 -14.97
N ASN A 73 -12.82 -8.33 -14.48
CA ASN A 73 -11.52 -8.91 -14.23
C ASN A 73 -10.75 -8.08 -13.17
N TRP A 74 -9.57 -8.57 -12.79
CA TRP A 74 -8.68 -7.95 -11.80
C TRP A 74 -7.35 -7.47 -12.40
N TYR A 75 -7.34 -7.03 -13.66
CA TYR A 75 -6.11 -6.52 -14.30
C TYR A 75 -5.53 -5.31 -13.53
N GLY A 76 -4.20 -5.30 -13.38
CA GLY A 76 -3.47 -4.31 -12.59
C GLY A 76 -3.13 -4.75 -11.16
N SER A 77 -3.83 -5.76 -10.62
CA SER A 77 -3.50 -6.39 -9.32
C SER A 77 -2.34 -7.37 -9.49
N ILE A 78 -1.35 -7.32 -8.60
CA ILE A 78 -0.27 -8.32 -8.58
C ILE A 78 -0.72 -9.66 -8.00
N THR A 79 -1.59 -9.66 -6.98
CA THR A 79 -2.06 -10.90 -6.37
C THR A 79 -2.93 -11.70 -7.34
N GLN A 80 -3.79 -11.03 -8.11
CA GLN A 80 -4.79 -11.68 -8.97
C GLN A 80 -4.38 -11.82 -10.44
N ALA A 81 -3.52 -10.94 -10.96
CA ALA A 81 -3.19 -10.89 -12.39
C ALA A 81 -1.68 -10.93 -12.69
N SER A 82 -0.84 -11.32 -11.73
CA SER A 82 0.59 -11.59 -11.98
C SER A 82 0.98 -13.05 -11.70
N THR A 83 2.14 -13.43 -12.24
CA THR A 83 2.73 -14.76 -12.12
C THR A 83 4.14 -14.71 -11.55
N VAL A 84 4.51 -15.77 -10.84
CA VAL A 84 5.84 -15.99 -10.24
C VAL A 84 6.48 -17.20 -10.90
N LEU A 85 7.78 -17.13 -11.19
CA LEU A 85 8.57 -18.22 -11.73
C LEU A 85 8.82 -19.28 -10.64
N LEU A 86 8.34 -20.50 -10.84
CA LEU A 86 8.59 -21.63 -9.92
C LEU A 86 9.92 -22.35 -10.21
N GLY A 87 10.42 -22.25 -11.44
CA GLY A 87 11.63 -22.94 -11.90
C GLY A 87 11.53 -23.34 -13.37
N VAL A 88 12.37 -24.31 -13.78
CA VAL A 88 12.46 -24.79 -15.17
C VAL A 88 12.18 -26.29 -15.21
N VAL A 89 11.38 -26.74 -16.19
CA VAL A 89 11.12 -28.16 -16.46
C VAL A 89 11.57 -28.47 -17.89
N GLY A 90 12.62 -29.28 -18.02
CA GLY A 90 13.31 -29.46 -19.30
C GLY A 90 14.00 -28.16 -19.71
N ASN A 91 13.50 -27.53 -20.77
CA ASN A 91 13.97 -26.23 -21.27
C ASN A 91 12.92 -25.11 -21.10
N GLU A 92 11.76 -25.39 -20.48
CA GLU A 92 10.65 -24.44 -20.36
C GLU A 92 10.56 -23.85 -18.95
N GLU A 93 10.38 -22.54 -18.85
CA GLU A 93 10.11 -21.85 -17.59
C GLU A 93 8.67 -22.11 -17.13
N VAL A 94 8.49 -22.51 -15.87
CA VAL A 94 7.18 -22.82 -15.28
C VAL A 94 6.76 -21.71 -14.34
N TYR A 95 5.72 -20.99 -14.73
CA TYR A 95 5.11 -19.91 -13.96
C TYR A 95 3.80 -20.37 -13.29
N ALA A 96 3.51 -19.83 -12.11
CA ALA A 96 2.20 -19.97 -11.45
C ALA A 96 1.62 -18.59 -11.08
N PRO A 97 0.29 -18.44 -11.00
CA PRO A 97 -0.35 -17.24 -10.45
C PRO A 97 0.15 -16.94 -9.03
N MET A 98 0.35 -15.67 -8.67
CA MET A 98 0.84 -15.29 -7.34
C MET A 98 -0.08 -15.78 -6.21
N ASN A 99 -1.40 -15.63 -6.38
CA ASN A 99 -2.42 -16.16 -5.45
C ASN A 99 -2.50 -17.70 -5.38
N ALA A 100 -1.76 -18.45 -6.21
CA ALA A 100 -1.67 -19.91 -6.15
C ALA A 100 -0.49 -20.43 -5.31
N LEU A 101 0.42 -19.54 -4.87
CA LEU A 101 1.60 -19.91 -4.07
C LEU A 101 1.23 -20.23 -2.61
N LEU A 102 0.35 -19.42 -2.02
CA LEU A 102 -0.13 -19.52 -0.65
C LEU A 102 -1.63 -19.22 -0.61
N PRO A 103 -2.39 -19.76 0.36
CA PRO A 103 -3.81 -19.41 0.52
C PRO A 103 -3.96 -17.92 0.81
N MET A 104 -4.50 -17.18 -0.15
CA MET A 104 -4.90 -15.77 -0.05
C MET A 104 -6.44 -15.69 -0.06
N ILE A 105 -7.01 -14.65 0.57
CA ILE A 105 -8.45 -14.39 0.44
C ILE A 105 -8.83 -14.14 -1.02
N ASN A 106 -10.01 -14.60 -1.40
CA ASN A 106 -10.59 -14.35 -2.71
C ASN A 106 -11.20 -12.93 -2.74
N PRO A 107 -10.85 -12.07 -3.71
CA PRO A 107 -11.44 -10.73 -3.86
C PRO A 107 -12.97 -10.68 -3.81
N ASP A 108 -13.62 -11.70 -4.37
CA ASP A 108 -15.08 -11.76 -4.50
C ASP A 108 -15.78 -12.02 -3.15
N ASP A 109 -15.04 -12.52 -2.15
CA ASP A 109 -15.54 -12.85 -0.81
C ASP A 109 -15.26 -11.73 0.22
N ILE A 110 -14.65 -10.62 -0.20
CA ILE A 110 -14.42 -9.45 0.65
C ILE A 110 -15.74 -8.69 0.87
N GLU A 111 -16.18 -8.62 2.12
CA GLU A 111 -17.26 -7.70 2.52
C GLU A 111 -16.72 -6.27 2.67
N ILE A 112 -17.49 -5.28 2.20
CA ILE A 112 -17.08 -3.87 2.14
C ILE A 112 -18.09 -3.01 2.88
N ASP A 113 -17.58 -2.10 3.70
CA ASP A 113 -18.31 -0.97 4.28
C ASP A 113 -17.34 0.23 4.37
N GLY A 114 -17.73 1.30 5.06
CA GLY A 114 -16.82 2.39 5.33
C GLY A 114 -17.49 3.71 5.71
N TRP A 115 -16.71 4.76 5.60
CA TRP A 115 -17.12 6.11 5.93
C TRP A 115 -16.80 7.05 4.79
N ASP A 116 -17.62 8.08 4.65
CA ASP A 116 -17.23 9.28 3.94
C ASP A 116 -17.60 10.51 4.78
N ILE A 117 -16.96 11.64 4.50
CA ILE A 117 -17.44 12.96 4.91
C ILE A 117 -18.69 13.38 4.14
N SER A 118 -19.23 12.44 3.36
CA SER A 118 -20.29 12.58 2.38
C SER A 118 -21.44 11.59 2.66
N GLY A 119 -22.41 11.98 3.50
CA GLY A 119 -23.54 11.16 3.95
C GLY A 119 -24.83 11.28 3.13
N VAL A 120 -24.71 11.40 1.81
CA VAL A 120 -25.80 11.01 0.89
C VAL A 120 -25.38 9.59 0.36
N ASN A 121 -26.21 8.88 -0.41
CA ASN A 121 -25.93 7.50 -0.87
C ASN A 121 -24.54 7.36 -1.57
N ILE A 122 -23.97 6.15 -1.71
CA ILE A 122 -22.68 6.01 -2.43
C ILE A 122 -22.70 6.57 -3.87
N GLY A 123 -23.89 6.70 -4.49
CA GLY A 123 -24.08 7.31 -5.81
C GLY A 123 -24.33 8.83 -5.86
N ASP A 124 -24.43 9.53 -4.73
CA ASP A 124 -24.65 10.98 -4.59
C ASP A 124 -24.44 11.31 -3.11
N ALA A 125 -23.44 12.12 -2.69
CA ALA A 125 -22.85 11.98 -1.35
C ALA A 125 -22.40 13.31 -0.66
N MET A 126 -22.95 13.70 0.52
CA MET A 126 -22.54 14.89 1.33
C MET A 126 -22.93 14.90 2.86
N GLN A 127 -21.95 15.09 3.78
CA GLN A 127 -21.99 15.45 5.24
C GLN A 127 -22.67 14.52 6.29
N ARG A 128 -22.48 14.62 7.63
CA ARG A 128 -21.34 14.71 8.62
C ARG A 128 -21.96 14.84 10.06
N ALA A 129 -21.33 14.64 11.23
CA ALA A 129 -20.25 13.76 11.74
C ALA A 129 -19.98 13.99 13.26
N GLN A 130 -19.89 12.94 14.11
CA GLN A 130 -19.32 12.96 15.50
C GLN A 130 -18.64 11.60 15.78
N GLN A 131 -17.31 11.54 15.93
CA GLN A 131 -16.57 10.45 15.26
C GLN A 131 -15.82 9.38 16.08
N LEU A 132 -15.01 9.63 17.13
CA LEU A 132 -14.07 8.57 17.60
C LEU A 132 -14.73 7.29 18.15
N ASP A 133 -15.53 7.39 19.22
CA ASP A 133 -16.25 6.23 19.78
C ASP A 133 -17.25 5.64 18.78
N LYS A 134 -17.73 6.48 17.83
CA LYS A 134 -18.59 6.07 16.73
C LYS A 134 -17.83 5.20 15.72
N ILE A 135 -16.62 5.57 15.28
CA ILE A 135 -15.77 4.75 14.40
C ILE A 135 -15.47 3.40 15.07
N ARG A 136 -15.16 3.40 16.37
CA ARG A 136 -14.95 2.16 17.14
C ARG A 136 -16.21 1.30 17.24
N ALA A 137 -17.39 1.91 17.39
CA ALA A 137 -18.66 1.20 17.32
C ALA A 137 -18.92 0.65 15.91
N ASP A 138 -18.73 1.46 14.87
CA ASP A 138 -18.92 1.07 13.46
C ASP A 138 -18.06 -0.13 13.07
N ILE A 139 -16.79 -0.17 13.49
CA ILE A 139 -15.90 -1.32 13.27
C ILE A 139 -16.46 -2.60 13.92
N ARG A 140 -16.92 -2.51 15.18
CA ARG A 140 -17.50 -3.64 15.91
C ARG A 140 -18.85 -4.08 15.34
N ASP A 141 -19.68 -3.14 14.93
CA ASP A 141 -20.99 -3.37 14.33
C ASP A 141 -20.84 -4.03 12.95
N PHE A 142 -19.92 -3.55 12.10
CA PHE A 142 -19.57 -4.17 10.83
C PHE A 142 -19.04 -5.60 11.04
N LYS A 143 -18.03 -5.77 11.92
CA LYS A 143 -17.45 -7.08 12.22
C LYS A 143 -18.51 -8.09 12.69
N THR A 144 -19.39 -7.68 13.61
CA THR A 144 -20.42 -8.55 14.19
C THR A 144 -21.55 -8.84 13.21
N SER A 145 -22.05 -7.83 12.49
CA SER A 145 -23.18 -8.00 11.55
C SER A 145 -22.83 -8.81 10.30
N LYS A 146 -21.54 -8.88 9.96
CA LYS A 146 -20.99 -9.65 8.83
C LYS A 146 -20.25 -10.93 9.24
N ASN A 147 -20.22 -11.28 10.54
CA ASN A 147 -19.55 -12.47 11.09
C ASN A 147 -18.02 -12.54 10.86
N LEU A 148 -17.36 -11.41 10.61
CA LEU A 148 -15.98 -11.39 10.12
C LEU A 148 -14.95 -11.76 11.19
N ASP A 149 -13.97 -12.61 10.85
CA ASP A 149 -12.78 -12.85 11.69
C ASP A 149 -11.93 -11.58 11.79
N LYS A 150 -11.76 -10.90 10.65
CA LYS A 150 -10.83 -9.79 10.45
C LYS A 150 -11.47 -8.60 9.75
N VAL A 151 -11.05 -7.41 10.17
CA VAL A 151 -11.35 -6.13 9.51
C VAL A 151 -10.05 -5.39 9.24
N ILE A 152 -9.92 -4.89 8.01
CA ILE A 152 -8.84 -3.99 7.59
C ILE A 152 -9.45 -2.61 7.35
N VAL A 153 -8.93 -1.58 8.01
CA VAL A 153 -9.32 -0.19 7.79
C VAL A 153 -8.34 0.44 6.81
N LEU A 154 -8.82 1.04 5.72
CA LEU A 154 -7.95 1.64 4.71
C LEU A 154 -8.39 3.07 4.36
N TRP A 155 -7.46 4.01 4.44
CA TRP A 155 -7.67 5.41 4.06
C TRP A 155 -7.49 5.60 2.56
N THR A 156 -8.56 5.98 1.87
CA THR A 156 -8.53 6.46 0.47
C THR A 156 -9.24 7.81 0.30
N ALA A 157 -9.49 8.52 1.41
CA ALA A 157 -10.05 9.87 1.41
C ALA A 157 -9.02 10.92 0.97
N ASN A 158 -9.50 12.16 0.82
CA ASN A 158 -8.71 13.34 0.49
C ASN A 158 -7.34 13.36 1.20
N THR A 159 -6.30 13.76 0.45
CA THR A 159 -4.99 14.05 1.02
C THR A 159 -5.10 15.16 2.06
N GLU A 160 -4.68 14.88 3.30
CA GLU A 160 -4.61 15.90 4.36
C GLU A 160 -3.29 16.70 4.28
N ARG A 161 -3.20 17.78 5.05
CA ARG A 161 -1.89 18.41 5.34
C ARG A 161 -1.05 17.48 6.22
N PHE A 162 0.26 17.72 6.30
CA PHE A 162 1.05 17.13 7.37
C PHE A 162 0.64 17.71 8.73
N SER A 163 0.64 16.86 9.76
CA SER A 163 0.68 17.29 11.16
C SER A 163 2.12 17.57 11.60
N GLU A 164 2.31 18.57 12.44
CA GLU A 164 3.60 18.83 13.09
C GLU A 164 3.89 17.76 14.15
N ILE A 165 5.15 17.31 14.25
CA ILE A 165 5.58 16.37 15.29
C ILE A 165 6.08 17.19 16.48
N LEU A 166 5.32 17.17 17.57
CA LEU A 166 5.49 18.04 18.72
C LEU A 166 5.72 17.21 20.01
N PRO A 167 6.83 17.45 20.74
CA PRO A 167 7.06 16.80 22.03
C PRO A 167 5.94 17.09 23.03
N GLY A 168 5.49 16.06 23.75
CA GLY A 168 4.35 16.16 24.67
C GLY A 168 2.96 16.11 24.02
N VAL A 169 2.88 15.94 22.69
CA VAL A 169 1.61 15.96 21.92
C VAL A 169 1.39 14.66 21.14
N ASN A 170 2.32 14.30 20.26
CA ASN A 170 2.17 13.14 19.36
C ASN A 170 3.48 12.36 19.14
N ASP A 171 4.44 12.60 20.04
CA ASP A 171 5.74 11.94 20.14
C ASP A 171 5.69 10.57 20.83
N THR A 172 4.70 10.33 21.70
CA THR A 172 4.45 9.03 22.36
C THR A 172 2.97 8.63 22.29
N ALA A 173 2.68 7.34 22.49
CA ALA A 173 1.33 6.79 22.48
C ALA A 173 0.44 7.47 23.55
N ASP A 174 0.94 7.62 24.77
CA ASP A 174 0.18 8.24 25.86
C ASP A 174 -0.05 9.74 25.63
N ASN A 175 0.94 10.46 25.08
CA ASN A 175 0.78 11.86 24.71
C ASN A 175 -0.25 12.01 23.57
N LEU A 176 -0.25 11.11 22.58
CA LEU A 176 -1.22 11.12 21.48
C LEU A 176 -2.66 10.89 21.99
N LEU A 177 -2.87 9.91 22.87
CA LEU A 177 -4.17 9.62 23.46
C LEU A 177 -4.68 10.77 24.36
N LYS A 178 -3.77 11.41 25.10
CA LYS A 178 -4.07 12.63 25.84
C LYS A 178 -4.47 13.77 24.88
N SER A 179 -3.72 14.00 23.81
CA SER A 179 -4.00 15.04 22.81
C SER A 179 -5.34 14.85 22.10
N ILE A 180 -5.76 13.60 21.87
CA ILE A 180 -7.10 13.27 21.38
C ILE A 180 -8.18 13.70 22.38
N THR A 181 -7.97 13.39 23.67
CA THR A 181 -8.91 13.74 24.76
C THR A 181 -8.99 15.26 24.97
N GLU A 182 -7.88 15.97 24.79
CA GLU A 182 -7.79 17.43 24.87
C GLU A 182 -8.19 18.15 23.56
N ASN A 183 -8.58 17.39 22.52
CA ASN A 183 -8.97 17.89 21.19
C ASN A 183 -7.90 18.81 20.55
N HIS A 184 -6.63 18.39 20.63
CA HIS A 184 -5.49 19.16 20.13
C HIS A 184 -5.49 19.26 18.59
N PHE A 185 -5.21 20.45 18.05
CA PHE A 185 -5.38 20.80 16.63
C PHE A 185 -4.47 20.06 15.64
N GLU A 186 -3.40 19.41 16.12
CA GLU A 186 -2.52 18.52 15.33
C GLU A 186 -3.00 17.06 15.26
N VAL A 187 -4.07 16.71 15.98
CA VAL A 187 -4.76 15.42 15.82
C VAL A 187 -5.63 15.49 14.55
N SER A 188 -5.19 14.82 13.50
CA SER A 188 -5.94 14.75 12.24
C SER A 188 -7.09 13.72 12.30
N PRO A 189 -8.11 13.84 11.44
CA PRO A 189 -9.08 12.78 11.22
C PRO A 189 -8.44 11.43 10.89
N SER A 190 -7.41 11.37 10.03
CA SER A 190 -6.73 10.10 9.73
C SER A 190 -6.08 9.47 10.98
N THR A 191 -5.51 10.29 11.86
CA THR A 191 -4.97 9.85 13.16
C THR A 191 -6.08 9.25 14.05
N LEU A 192 -7.28 9.84 14.10
CA LEU A 192 -8.41 9.28 14.85
C LEU A 192 -8.84 7.91 14.31
N PHE A 193 -8.89 7.72 12.99
CA PHE A 193 -9.19 6.42 12.39
C PHE A 193 -8.09 5.38 12.65
N ALA A 194 -6.81 5.77 12.64
CA ALA A 194 -5.70 4.88 12.95
C ALA A 194 -5.73 4.41 14.41
N VAL A 195 -6.00 5.33 15.36
CA VAL A 195 -6.17 5.00 16.79
C VAL A 195 -7.40 4.12 17.02
N ALA A 196 -8.52 4.40 16.35
CA ALA A 196 -9.72 3.57 16.44
C ALA A 196 -9.48 2.13 15.92
N ALA A 197 -8.83 2.00 14.77
CA ALA A 197 -8.47 0.69 14.21
C ALA A 197 -7.55 -0.09 15.17
N ALA A 198 -6.55 0.57 15.77
CA ALA A 198 -5.66 -0.07 16.73
C ALA A 198 -6.40 -0.60 17.97
N PHE A 199 -7.30 0.19 18.57
CA PHE A 199 -8.09 -0.25 19.73
C PHE A 199 -9.11 -1.35 19.43
N GLU A 200 -9.50 -1.54 18.17
CA GLU A 200 -10.37 -2.65 17.75
C GLU A 200 -9.57 -3.82 17.14
N GLY A 201 -8.25 -3.87 17.31
CA GLY A 201 -7.40 -4.96 16.84
C GLY A 201 -7.30 -5.07 15.32
N CYS A 202 -7.63 -4.00 14.59
CA CYS A 202 -7.73 -3.96 13.14
C CYS A 202 -6.43 -3.44 12.50
N THR A 203 -6.10 -3.96 11.32
CA THR A 203 -4.98 -3.42 10.53
C THR A 203 -5.38 -2.09 9.90
N TYR A 204 -4.50 -1.07 9.95
CA TYR A 204 -4.76 0.24 9.35
C TYR A 204 -3.79 0.56 8.21
N ILE A 205 -4.31 0.92 7.03
CA ILE A 205 -3.52 1.21 5.84
C ILE A 205 -3.77 2.65 5.36
N ASN A 206 -2.72 3.46 5.29
CA ASN A 206 -2.79 4.83 4.77
C ASN A 206 -2.48 4.88 3.26
N GLY A 207 -3.53 5.06 2.44
CA GLY A 207 -3.42 5.20 0.99
C GLY A 207 -3.09 6.60 0.49
N SER A 208 -2.98 7.58 1.38
CA SER A 208 -2.72 9.00 1.08
C SER A 208 -1.39 9.46 1.69
N PRO A 209 -0.83 10.63 1.29
CA PRO A 209 0.55 10.98 1.63
C PRO A 209 0.75 11.73 2.95
N GLN A 210 -0.31 12.08 3.69
CA GLN A 210 -0.15 12.74 4.99
C GLN A 210 0.53 11.80 6.00
N ASN A 211 1.26 12.37 6.97
CA ASN A 211 1.98 11.64 8.02
C ASN A 211 1.05 11.17 9.17
N THR A 212 0.01 10.39 8.85
CA THR A 212 -0.91 9.80 9.84
C THR A 212 -0.16 9.03 10.93
N PHE A 213 0.93 8.35 10.56
CA PHE A 213 1.80 7.58 11.46
C PHE A 213 2.84 8.47 12.15
N VAL A 214 2.36 9.42 12.94
CA VAL A 214 3.16 10.15 13.93
C VAL A 214 3.81 9.17 14.94
N PRO A 215 4.94 9.50 15.60
CA PRO A 215 5.66 8.56 16.46
C PRO A 215 4.78 7.88 17.52
N GLY A 216 3.88 8.62 18.17
CA GLY A 216 2.94 8.06 19.13
C GLY A 216 1.91 7.08 18.53
N MET A 217 1.58 7.20 17.24
CA MET A 217 0.72 6.24 16.54
C MET A 217 1.47 4.95 16.20
N ILE A 218 2.77 5.05 15.87
CA ILE A 218 3.63 3.88 15.66
C ILE A 218 3.80 3.12 16.99
N GLU A 219 4.11 3.84 18.08
CA GLU A 219 4.21 3.24 19.43
C GLU A 219 2.89 2.60 19.87
N LEU A 220 1.74 3.24 19.59
CA LEU A 220 0.43 2.65 19.90
C LEU A 220 0.19 1.36 19.08
N ALA A 221 0.55 1.34 17.79
CA ALA A 221 0.41 0.15 16.96
C ALA A 221 1.33 -1.01 17.43
N GLU A 222 2.51 -0.70 17.97
CA GLU A 222 3.39 -1.67 18.62
C GLU A 222 2.80 -2.15 19.97
N ARG A 223 2.20 -1.24 20.76
CA ARG A 223 1.59 -1.56 22.07
C ARG A 223 0.35 -2.44 21.96
N GLU A 224 -0.54 -2.13 21.02
CA GLU A 224 -1.77 -2.90 20.77
C GLU A 224 -1.53 -4.12 19.84
N ASN A 225 -0.29 -4.35 19.38
CA ASN A 225 0.12 -5.46 18.51
C ASN A 225 -0.71 -5.56 17.21
N VAL A 226 -1.01 -4.42 16.60
CA VAL A 226 -1.75 -4.29 15.33
C VAL A 226 -0.82 -3.91 14.18
N PHE A 227 -1.25 -4.20 12.95
CA PHE A 227 -0.49 -3.80 11.77
C PHE A 227 -0.86 -2.40 11.26
N ILE A 228 0.16 -1.67 10.83
CA ILE A 228 0.07 -0.40 10.12
C ILE A 228 0.92 -0.43 8.85
N ALA A 229 0.42 0.21 7.79
CA ALA A 229 1.12 0.32 6.51
C ALA A 229 0.74 1.59 5.74
N GLY A 230 1.61 2.04 4.86
CA GLY A 230 1.48 3.27 4.08
C GLY A 230 2.84 3.67 3.51
N ASP A 231 3.05 4.87 2.99
CA ASP A 231 2.06 5.92 2.70
C ASP A 231 1.94 6.17 1.18
N ASP A 232 0.76 6.65 0.76
CA ASP A 232 0.38 7.07 -0.61
C ASP A 232 0.46 5.99 -1.71
N PHE A 233 -0.65 5.59 -2.34
CA PHE A 233 -0.65 4.50 -3.34
C PHE A 233 0.37 4.68 -4.47
N LYS A 234 1.25 3.70 -4.73
CA LYS A 234 2.24 3.71 -5.82
C LYS A 234 1.59 3.38 -7.17
N SER A 235 0.71 4.25 -7.66
CA SER A 235 0.09 4.17 -9.00
C SER A 235 1.02 4.69 -10.12
N GLY A 236 0.63 4.40 -11.37
CA GLY A 236 1.07 5.03 -12.62
C GLY A 236 2.49 5.61 -12.65
N GLN A 237 2.60 6.94 -12.56
CA GLN A 237 3.86 7.69 -12.72
C GLN A 237 4.94 7.25 -11.74
N THR A 238 4.64 7.21 -10.43
CA THR A 238 5.67 6.93 -9.43
C THR A 238 6.11 5.47 -9.50
N LYS A 239 5.20 4.55 -9.84
CA LYS A 239 5.53 3.14 -10.08
C LYS A 239 6.49 2.96 -11.26
N LEU A 240 6.27 3.70 -12.35
CA LEU A 240 7.19 3.69 -13.50
C LEU A 240 8.52 4.39 -13.18
N LYS A 241 8.50 5.49 -12.43
CA LYS A 241 9.72 6.21 -12.01
C LYS A 241 10.66 5.31 -11.20
N SER A 242 10.15 4.55 -10.23
CA SER A 242 10.99 3.67 -9.41
C SER A 242 11.50 2.43 -10.15
N VAL A 243 10.97 2.15 -11.35
CA VAL A 243 11.58 1.21 -12.32
C VAL A 243 12.67 1.89 -13.14
N LEU A 244 12.36 3.04 -13.76
CA LEU A 244 13.28 3.74 -14.66
C LEU A 244 14.56 4.20 -13.96
N VAL A 245 14.46 4.73 -12.73
CA VAL A 245 15.65 5.20 -11.99
C VAL A 245 16.51 4.02 -11.50
N ASP A 246 15.90 2.91 -11.04
CA ASP A 246 16.64 1.69 -10.67
C ASP A 246 17.35 1.09 -11.89
N PHE A 247 16.67 1.02 -13.05
CA PHE A 247 17.26 0.61 -14.32
C PHE A 247 18.44 1.48 -14.74
N LEU A 248 18.28 2.82 -14.81
CA LEU A 248 19.34 3.73 -15.26
C LEU A 248 20.58 3.64 -14.36
N VAL A 249 20.40 3.76 -13.05
CA VAL A 249 21.51 3.73 -12.08
C VAL A 249 22.21 2.37 -12.04
N THR A 250 21.46 1.27 -12.17
CA THR A 250 22.03 -0.10 -12.21
C THR A 250 22.73 -0.39 -13.54
N ALA A 251 22.31 0.24 -14.65
CA ALA A 251 22.99 0.20 -15.94
C ALA A 251 24.25 1.09 -16.01
N GLY A 252 24.60 1.79 -14.92
CA GLY A 252 25.75 2.71 -14.89
C GLY A 252 25.49 4.05 -15.59
N ILE A 253 24.24 4.38 -15.89
CA ILE A 253 23.80 5.68 -16.43
C ILE A 253 23.45 6.58 -15.24
N LYS A 254 23.82 7.85 -15.29
CA LYS A 254 23.64 8.79 -14.17
C LYS A 254 22.53 9.80 -14.46
N PRO A 255 21.29 9.58 -13.99
CA PRO A 255 20.28 10.63 -13.92
C PRO A 255 20.83 11.88 -13.22
N VAL A 256 20.74 13.03 -13.89
CA VAL A 256 21.10 14.35 -13.35
C VAL A 256 19.91 15.31 -13.30
N SER A 257 18.84 15.03 -14.04
CA SER A 257 17.55 15.73 -13.89
C SER A 257 16.37 14.78 -14.06
N VAL A 258 15.38 14.91 -13.18
CA VAL A 258 14.10 14.17 -13.20
C VAL A 258 12.96 15.16 -12.99
N VAL A 259 12.25 15.51 -14.06
CA VAL A 259 11.16 16.49 -14.02
C VAL A 259 9.82 15.79 -14.27
N SER A 260 8.90 15.86 -13.31
CA SER A 260 7.63 15.10 -13.34
C SER A 260 6.42 16.01 -13.24
N TYR A 261 5.83 16.35 -14.39
CA TYR A 261 4.56 17.06 -14.48
C TYR A 261 3.37 16.10 -14.41
N ASN A 262 2.27 16.58 -13.83
CA ASN A 262 1.00 15.87 -13.75
C ASN A 262 -0.16 16.86 -13.90
N HIS A 263 -1.23 16.44 -14.55
CA HIS A 263 -2.53 17.09 -14.40
C HIS A 263 -3.69 16.11 -14.41
N LEU A 264 -4.73 16.43 -13.63
CA LEU A 264 -5.94 15.64 -13.44
C LEU A 264 -7.12 16.55 -13.05
N GLY A 265 -8.35 16.11 -13.33
CA GLY A 265 -9.59 16.89 -13.17
C GLY A 265 -10.58 16.33 -12.15
N ASN A 266 -10.26 15.22 -11.50
CA ASN A 266 -11.03 14.60 -10.43
C ASN A 266 -10.87 15.34 -9.08
N ASN A 267 -11.54 14.84 -8.03
CA ASN A 267 -11.51 15.46 -6.69
C ASN A 267 -10.12 15.41 -6.03
N ASP A 268 -9.27 14.41 -6.32
CA ASP A 268 -7.88 14.40 -5.84
C ASP A 268 -7.10 15.59 -6.44
N GLY A 269 -7.22 15.81 -7.76
CA GLY A 269 -6.63 16.98 -8.42
C GLY A 269 -7.12 18.31 -7.85
N TYR A 270 -8.41 18.40 -7.54
CA TYR A 270 -8.99 19.61 -6.94
C TYR A 270 -8.45 19.84 -5.52
N ASN A 271 -8.44 18.82 -4.67
CA ASN A 271 -7.88 18.86 -3.32
C ASN A 271 -6.38 19.23 -3.32
N LEU A 272 -5.61 18.63 -4.24
CA LEU A 272 -4.19 18.89 -4.43
C LEU A 272 -3.87 20.23 -5.13
N SER A 273 -4.88 21.04 -5.48
CA SER A 273 -4.64 22.42 -5.92
C SER A 273 -4.26 23.35 -4.75
N ALA A 274 -4.62 22.97 -3.52
CA ALA A 274 -4.26 23.69 -2.30
C ALA A 274 -2.82 23.39 -1.87
N PRO A 275 -1.97 24.39 -1.55
CA PRO A 275 -0.54 24.19 -1.32
C PRO A 275 -0.17 23.22 -0.20
N GLN A 276 -0.94 23.18 0.90
CA GLN A 276 -0.64 22.30 2.05
C GLN A 276 -0.87 20.83 1.72
N GLN A 277 -1.91 20.51 0.95
CA GLN A 277 -2.25 19.19 0.47
C GLN A 277 -1.29 18.76 -0.65
N PHE A 278 -0.93 19.68 -1.55
CA PHE A 278 0.12 19.45 -2.54
C PHE A 278 1.45 19.09 -1.87
N ARG A 279 1.86 19.80 -0.81
CA ARG A 279 3.14 19.56 -0.11
C ARG A 279 3.26 18.12 0.40
N SER A 280 2.18 17.54 0.91
CA SER A 280 2.15 16.12 1.30
C SER A 280 2.52 15.20 0.10
N LYS A 281 1.85 15.41 -1.05
CA LYS A 281 2.05 14.64 -2.29
C LYS A 281 3.40 14.92 -2.98
N GLU A 282 3.96 16.10 -2.79
CA GLU A 282 5.27 16.50 -3.29
C GLU A 282 6.38 15.72 -2.59
N ILE A 283 6.32 15.61 -1.26
CA ILE A 283 7.28 14.84 -0.46
C ILE A 283 7.26 13.36 -0.86
N SER A 284 6.07 12.73 -0.91
CA SER A 284 5.95 11.29 -1.25
C SER A 284 6.45 10.95 -2.66
N LYS A 285 6.29 11.87 -3.63
CA LYS A 285 6.76 11.71 -5.01
C LYS A 285 8.23 12.06 -5.23
N SER A 286 8.83 12.83 -4.33
CA SER A 286 10.23 13.28 -4.45
C SER A 286 11.21 12.25 -3.88
N ASN A 287 10.91 11.69 -2.71
CA ASN A 287 11.84 10.80 -1.99
C ASN A 287 12.13 9.45 -2.71
N VAL A 288 11.34 9.08 -3.72
CA VAL A 288 11.40 7.77 -4.40
C VAL A 288 12.70 7.50 -5.19
N VAL A 289 13.58 8.50 -5.33
CA VAL A 289 14.88 8.38 -6.03
C VAL A 289 16.08 8.35 -5.08
N ASP A 290 15.89 8.70 -3.81
CA ASP A 290 16.99 9.00 -2.87
C ASP A 290 17.83 7.77 -2.50
N ASP A 291 17.19 6.61 -2.33
CA ASP A 291 17.86 5.35 -2.04
C ASP A 291 18.68 4.86 -3.24
N MET A 292 18.17 5.03 -4.47
CA MET A 292 18.91 4.67 -5.68
C MET A 292 20.13 5.56 -5.91
N VAL A 293 20.01 6.87 -5.74
CA VAL A 293 21.15 7.81 -5.76
C VAL A 293 22.19 7.41 -4.69
N SER A 294 21.74 7.13 -3.47
CA SER A 294 22.61 6.72 -2.35
C SER A 294 23.30 5.37 -2.56
N SER A 295 22.73 4.48 -3.39
CA SER A 295 23.26 3.14 -3.65
C SER A 295 24.53 3.14 -4.51
N ASN A 296 24.72 4.14 -5.38
CA ASN A 296 25.79 4.14 -6.39
C ASN A 296 26.78 5.30 -6.20
N LYS A 297 27.76 5.07 -5.33
CA LYS A 297 28.86 6.02 -5.00
C LYS A 297 29.89 6.21 -6.12
N ILE A 298 29.75 5.52 -7.26
CA ILE A 298 30.58 5.74 -8.46
C ILE A 298 29.98 6.87 -9.30
N LEU A 299 28.65 6.89 -9.44
CA LEU A 299 27.93 7.91 -10.21
C LEU A 299 27.69 9.19 -9.40
N TYR A 300 27.42 9.06 -8.09
CA TYR A 300 27.09 10.19 -7.21
C TYR A 300 28.10 10.35 -6.07
N LYS A 301 28.57 11.58 -5.86
CA LYS A 301 29.37 11.95 -4.69
C LYS A 301 28.48 12.01 -3.43
N PRO A 302 29.06 11.94 -2.22
CA PRO A 302 28.30 12.13 -0.98
C PRO A 302 27.52 13.46 -0.98
N GLY A 303 26.19 13.38 -0.86
CA GLY A 303 25.30 14.54 -0.88
C GLY A 303 24.92 15.05 -2.29
N GLU A 304 25.45 14.48 -3.37
CA GLU A 304 25.03 14.78 -4.74
C GLU A 304 23.65 14.15 -4.99
N LYS A 305 22.75 14.91 -5.61
CA LYS A 305 21.43 14.47 -6.06
C LYS A 305 21.15 15.04 -7.45
N PRO A 306 20.33 14.37 -8.29
CA PRO A 306 19.80 15.00 -9.49
C PRO A 306 18.87 16.16 -9.13
N ASP A 307 18.72 17.11 -10.05
CA ASP A 307 17.61 18.07 -10.01
C ASP A 307 16.30 17.27 -10.08
N HIS A 308 15.41 17.43 -9.10
CA HIS A 308 14.14 16.72 -9.08
C HIS A 308 13.00 17.71 -8.82
N CYS A 309 12.13 17.87 -9.82
CA CYS A 309 10.94 18.71 -9.73
C CYS A 309 9.67 17.87 -9.89
N VAL A 310 8.69 18.06 -9.02
CA VAL A 310 7.37 17.44 -9.10
C VAL A 310 6.32 18.54 -9.22
N VAL A 311 5.44 18.43 -10.21
CA VAL A 311 4.34 19.37 -10.42
C VAL A 311 3.03 18.62 -10.54
N ILE A 312 1.99 19.13 -9.89
CA ILE A 312 0.59 18.69 -10.06
C ILE A 312 -0.24 19.95 -10.37
N LYS A 313 -1.13 19.86 -11.36
CA LYS A 313 -2.09 20.91 -11.70
C LYS A 313 -3.50 20.34 -11.80
N TYR A 314 -4.45 21.08 -11.26
CA TYR A 314 -5.87 20.79 -11.47
C TYR A 314 -6.29 21.26 -12.87
N VAL A 315 -6.82 20.34 -13.68
CA VAL A 315 -7.32 20.62 -15.03
C VAL A 315 -8.66 19.87 -15.18
N PRO A 316 -9.82 20.52 -14.92
CA PRO A 316 -11.12 19.84 -14.84
C PRO A 316 -11.44 18.94 -16.03
N TYR A 317 -11.07 19.37 -17.24
CA TYR A 317 -11.44 18.74 -18.50
C TYR A 317 -11.01 17.27 -18.62
N VAL A 318 -9.90 16.86 -18.00
CA VAL A 318 -9.41 15.47 -18.12
C VAL A 318 -10.06 14.50 -17.13
N GLY A 319 -10.84 14.98 -16.15
CA GLY A 319 -11.50 14.11 -15.16
C GLY A 319 -10.51 13.18 -14.44
N ASP A 320 -10.84 11.89 -14.37
CA ASP A 320 -9.98 10.85 -13.79
C ASP A 320 -8.80 10.44 -14.70
N SER A 321 -8.85 10.82 -15.98
CA SER A 321 -7.87 10.51 -17.03
C SER A 321 -6.59 11.33 -16.89
N LYS A 322 -5.93 11.14 -15.75
CA LYS A 322 -4.70 11.79 -15.34
C LYS A 322 -3.63 11.66 -16.41
N ARG A 323 -2.96 12.78 -16.68
CA ARG A 323 -1.79 12.85 -17.56
C ARG A 323 -0.54 13.02 -16.72
N ALA A 324 0.46 12.18 -16.96
CA ALA A 324 1.80 12.27 -16.43
C ALA A 324 2.78 12.51 -17.57
N MET A 325 3.68 13.46 -17.37
CA MET A 325 4.74 13.81 -18.32
C MET A 325 6.04 13.90 -17.55
N ASP A 326 6.98 13.01 -17.86
CA ASP A 326 8.24 12.88 -17.15
C ASP A 326 9.41 13.04 -18.13
N GLU A 327 10.40 13.83 -17.75
CA GLU A 327 11.68 13.92 -18.46
C GLU A 327 12.81 13.46 -17.54
N TYR A 328 13.59 12.51 -18.02
CA TYR A 328 14.80 12.00 -17.36
C TYR A 328 16.00 12.38 -18.22
N THR A 329 16.84 13.29 -17.75
CA THR A 329 18.11 13.63 -18.40
C THR A 329 19.26 13.06 -17.59
N SER A 330 20.16 12.36 -18.26
CA SER A 330 21.26 11.59 -17.67
C SER A 330 22.60 11.85 -18.36
N GLU A 331 23.69 11.86 -17.58
CA GLU A 331 25.06 11.86 -18.08
C GLU A 331 25.47 10.45 -18.55
N LEU A 332 26.24 10.39 -19.65
CA LEU A 332 26.88 9.21 -20.21
C LEU A 332 28.41 9.39 -20.27
N MET A 333 29.11 8.34 -20.70
CA MET A 333 30.55 8.41 -20.97
C MET A 333 30.91 9.54 -21.95
N LEU A 334 32.13 10.08 -21.81
CA LEU A 334 32.71 11.10 -22.70
C LEU A 334 31.90 12.41 -22.82
N GLY A 335 31.05 12.73 -21.82
CA GLY A 335 30.20 13.93 -21.83
C GLY A 335 28.93 13.79 -22.68
N GLY A 336 28.64 12.59 -23.18
CA GLY A 336 27.35 12.30 -23.81
C GLY A 336 26.19 12.45 -22.84
N HIS A 337 24.99 12.64 -23.38
CA HIS A 337 23.76 12.75 -22.59
C HIS A 337 22.69 11.81 -23.15
N ASN A 338 21.83 11.32 -22.27
CA ASN A 338 20.60 10.60 -22.62
C ASN A 338 19.40 11.35 -22.07
N THR A 339 18.36 11.53 -22.88
CA THR A 339 17.08 12.10 -22.46
C THR A 339 15.96 11.12 -22.78
N ILE A 340 15.15 10.78 -21.78
CA ILE A 340 13.96 9.96 -21.93
C ILE A 340 12.75 10.83 -21.57
N ALA A 341 11.91 11.12 -22.55
CA ALA A 341 10.62 11.76 -22.36
C ALA A 341 9.52 10.69 -22.33
N VAL A 342 8.72 10.69 -21.27
CA VAL A 342 7.61 9.75 -21.05
C VAL A 342 6.31 10.53 -20.98
N HIS A 343 5.30 10.12 -21.75
CA HIS A 343 3.93 10.58 -21.59
C HIS A 343 3.03 9.38 -21.24
N ASN A 344 2.41 9.43 -20.07
CA ASN A 344 1.53 8.40 -19.56
C ASN A 344 0.11 8.98 -19.37
N THR A 345 -0.87 8.33 -19.99
CA THR A 345 -2.31 8.59 -19.76
C THR A 345 -2.86 7.43 -18.98
N CYS A 346 -3.38 7.72 -17.79
CA CYS A 346 -3.90 6.72 -16.87
C CYS A 346 -5.20 7.22 -16.23
N GLU A 347 -6.24 6.41 -16.29
CA GLU A 347 -7.40 6.56 -15.40
C GLU A 347 -6.91 6.19 -14.00
N ASP A 348 -6.72 7.18 -13.12
CA ASP A 348 -5.92 7.01 -11.90
C ASP A 348 -6.61 6.05 -10.91
N SER A 349 -7.96 6.07 -10.83
CA SER A 349 -8.71 5.10 -10.02
C SER A 349 -8.67 3.68 -10.56
N LEU A 350 -8.62 3.47 -11.89
CA LEU A 350 -8.43 2.12 -12.44
C LEU A 350 -7.02 1.57 -12.16
N LEU A 351 -6.03 2.42 -11.88
CA LEU A 351 -4.72 1.99 -11.38
C LEU A 351 -4.64 1.89 -9.86
N ALA A 352 -5.41 2.68 -9.11
CA ALA A 352 -5.41 2.69 -7.65
C ALA A 352 -6.27 1.56 -7.04
N THR A 353 -7.43 1.25 -7.63
CA THR A 353 -8.33 0.19 -7.13
C THR A 353 -7.67 -1.19 -7.03
N PRO A 354 -6.90 -1.68 -8.02
CA PRO A 354 -6.17 -2.94 -7.88
C PRO A 354 -5.07 -2.90 -6.82
N ILE A 355 -4.48 -1.72 -6.56
CA ILE A 355 -3.50 -1.51 -5.48
C ILE A 355 -4.16 -1.59 -4.10
N ILE A 356 -5.38 -1.04 -3.94
CA ILE A 356 -6.20 -1.18 -2.74
C ILE A 356 -6.49 -2.66 -2.48
N LEU A 357 -6.87 -3.41 -3.52
CA LEU A 357 -7.10 -4.86 -3.42
C LEU A 357 -5.85 -5.61 -2.95
N ASP A 358 -4.70 -5.39 -3.60
CA ASP A 358 -3.44 -6.03 -3.22
C ASP A 358 -3.01 -5.67 -1.79
N LEU A 359 -3.24 -4.43 -1.34
CA LEU A 359 -2.94 -3.99 0.03
C LEU A 359 -3.78 -4.77 1.05
N VAL A 360 -5.09 -4.91 0.81
CA VAL A 360 -6.01 -5.67 1.68
C VAL A 360 -5.61 -7.14 1.74
N ILE A 361 -5.38 -7.78 0.58
CA ILE A 361 -5.06 -9.21 0.49
C ILE A 361 -3.72 -9.54 1.16
N LEU A 362 -2.67 -8.73 0.90
CA LEU A 362 -1.35 -8.97 1.49
C LEU A 362 -1.32 -8.63 2.98
N ALA A 363 -2.05 -7.60 3.44
CA ALA A 363 -2.18 -7.31 4.86
C ALA A 363 -2.91 -8.42 5.63
N GLU A 364 -3.98 -8.97 5.05
CA GLU A 364 -4.69 -10.12 5.61
C GLU A 364 -3.74 -11.33 5.75
N LEU A 365 -3.02 -11.66 4.67
CA LEU A 365 -2.04 -12.75 4.64
C LEU A 365 -0.93 -12.55 5.67
N CYS A 366 -0.37 -11.34 5.78
CA CYS A 366 0.59 -10.99 6.83
C CYS A 366 0.02 -11.25 8.23
N ALA A 367 -1.26 -10.96 8.45
CA ALA A 367 -1.96 -11.23 9.70
C ALA A 367 -2.34 -12.71 9.92
N ARG A 368 -1.96 -13.64 9.05
CA ARG A 368 -1.98 -15.11 9.31
C ARG A 368 -0.58 -15.71 9.45
N ILE A 369 0.46 -14.91 9.21
CA ILE A 369 1.85 -15.34 9.26
C ILE A 369 2.41 -15.11 10.66
N SER A 370 2.94 -16.19 11.24
CA SER A 370 3.77 -16.13 12.45
C SER A 370 5.11 -16.84 12.20
N ILE A 371 6.16 -16.34 12.86
CA ILE A 371 7.55 -16.68 12.62
C ILE A 371 8.18 -17.09 13.94
N LYS A 372 9.05 -18.11 13.93
CA LYS A 372 9.80 -18.54 15.13
C LYS A 372 11.29 -18.60 14.86
N ARG A 373 12.07 -17.94 15.72
CA ARG A 373 13.53 -18.10 15.76
C ARG A 373 13.88 -19.46 16.37
N VAL A 374 14.71 -20.22 15.66
CA VAL A 374 15.33 -21.45 16.12
C VAL A 374 16.68 -21.09 16.73
N SER A 375 16.63 -20.48 17.91
CA SER A 375 17.77 -20.18 18.77
C SER A 375 17.37 -20.33 20.23
N ASP A 376 17.22 -21.59 20.66
CA ASP A 376 17.62 -22.10 21.99
C ASP A 376 17.10 -23.55 22.14
N TYR A 377 17.99 -24.49 22.45
CA TYR A 377 17.66 -25.91 22.61
C TYR A 377 17.08 -26.25 24.01
N THR A 378 16.87 -25.24 24.87
CA THR A 378 16.46 -25.44 26.27
C THR A 378 15.51 -24.34 26.76
N ALA A 379 14.33 -24.76 27.23
CA ALA A 379 13.35 -24.01 28.03
C ALA A 379 12.56 -22.86 27.35
N VAL A 380 11.28 -22.59 27.68
CA VAL A 380 10.11 -23.45 28.03
C VAL A 380 8.84 -22.55 28.00
N THR A 381 7.67 -23.14 27.67
CA THR A 381 6.31 -22.55 27.65
C THR A 381 5.98 -21.41 26.67
N ASN A 382 4.77 -21.47 26.11
CA ASN A 382 4.16 -20.57 25.10
C ASN A 382 4.87 -20.47 23.74
N ASP A 383 5.00 -21.62 23.07
CA ASP A 383 5.19 -21.90 21.62
C ASP A 383 6.27 -21.14 20.80
N GLY A 384 6.71 -19.94 21.16
CA GLY A 384 7.84 -19.20 20.61
C GLY A 384 7.60 -18.53 19.25
N PHE A 385 6.37 -18.53 18.75
CA PHE A 385 5.99 -17.83 17.53
C PHE A 385 5.69 -16.35 17.83
N ILE A 386 6.21 -15.47 16.98
CA ILE A 386 5.94 -14.03 16.98
C ILE A 386 5.32 -13.64 15.64
N ASN A 387 4.51 -12.59 15.62
CA ASN A 387 4.00 -12.01 14.38
C ASN A 387 5.10 -11.18 13.68
N PHE A 388 4.80 -10.66 12.49
CA PHE A 388 5.56 -9.52 11.95
C PHE A 388 5.55 -8.34 12.93
N ARG A 389 6.51 -7.41 12.76
CA ARG A 389 6.41 -6.10 13.43
C ARG A 389 5.18 -5.34 12.91
N SER A 390 4.62 -4.47 13.74
CA SER A 390 3.44 -3.64 13.40
C SER A 390 3.57 -2.92 12.07
N VAL A 391 4.75 -2.40 11.73
CA VAL A 391 5.00 -1.78 10.41
C VAL A 391 5.22 -2.83 9.32
N LEU A 392 4.21 -3.05 8.47
CA LEU A 392 4.26 -4.01 7.35
C LEU A 392 4.99 -3.46 6.12
N SER A 393 6.31 -3.29 6.25
CA SER A 393 7.18 -2.86 5.13
C SER A 393 7.15 -3.80 3.90
N LEU A 394 6.61 -5.02 4.00
CA LEU A 394 6.37 -5.90 2.85
C LEU A 394 5.42 -5.25 1.80
N LEU A 395 4.51 -4.38 2.25
CA LEU A 395 3.56 -3.66 1.39
C LEU A 395 4.19 -2.50 0.61
N SER A 396 5.50 -2.26 0.74
CA SER A 396 6.21 -1.13 0.11
C SER A 396 6.13 -1.08 -1.42
N TYR A 397 5.87 -2.22 -2.08
CA TYR A 397 5.59 -2.29 -3.52
C TYR A 397 4.36 -1.45 -3.93
N LEU A 398 3.42 -1.25 -3.00
CA LEU A 398 2.12 -0.63 -3.19
C LEU A 398 2.06 0.82 -2.66
N CYS A 399 3.10 1.29 -1.95
CA CYS A 399 3.17 2.62 -1.32
C CYS A 399 4.33 3.47 -1.89
N LYS A 400 4.14 4.78 -2.12
CA LYS A 400 5.15 5.70 -2.69
C LYS A 400 6.21 6.08 -1.66
N ALA A 401 5.81 6.34 -0.43
CA ALA A 401 6.67 6.67 0.69
C ALA A 401 6.52 5.59 1.76
N PRO A 402 7.13 4.40 1.57
CA PRO A 402 6.83 3.26 2.42
C PRO A 402 7.23 3.50 3.89
N LEU A 403 6.29 3.25 4.80
CA LEU A 403 6.60 3.18 6.22
C LEU A 403 7.43 1.92 6.49
N VAL A 404 8.55 2.09 7.19
CA VAL A 404 9.49 1.00 7.53
C VAL A 404 9.74 0.95 9.05
N PRO A 405 10.00 -0.23 9.63
CA PRO A 405 10.32 -0.35 11.06
C PRO A 405 11.48 0.57 11.49
N THR A 406 11.38 1.16 12.67
CA THR A 406 12.38 2.08 13.22
C THR A 406 13.79 1.48 13.17
N GLY A 407 14.74 2.24 12.57
CA GLY A 407 16.13 1.81 12.40
C GLY A 407 16.41 0.93 11.18
N THR A 408 15.42 0.67 10.31
CA THR A 408 15.62 -0.06 9.04
C THR A 408 15.67 0.88 7.83
N PRO A 409 16.39 0.54 6.75
CA PRO A 409 16.51 1.39 5.56
C PRO A 409 15.25 1.36 4.69
N LEU A 410 14.92 2.51 4.09
CA LEU A 410 13.93 2.62 3.03
C LEU A 410 14.45 1.97 1.73
N VAL A 411 13.58 1.28 0.99
CA VAL A 411 13.86 0.76 -0.36
C VAL A 411 12.67 1.09 -1.26
N ASN A 412 12.90 1.82 -2.36
CA ASN A 412 11.88 2.23 -3.32
C ASN A 412 11.94 1.47 -4.65
N ALA A 413 13.08 0.87 -4.98
CA ALA A 413 13.31 0.11 -6.23
C ALA A 413 12.25 -0.99 -6.42
N LEU A 414 11.38 -0.83 -7.43
CA LEU A 414 10.11 -1.56 -7.49
C LEU A 414 10.31 -3.09 -7.57
N PHE A 415 11.26 -3.56 -8.36
CA PHE A 415 11.51 -5.00 -8.53
C PHE A 415 12.16 -5.63 -7.30
N ARG A 416 12.89 -4.87 -6.47
CA ARG A 416 13.39 -5.35 -5.18
C ARG A 416 12.24 -5.50 -4.17
N GLN A 417 11.31 -4.55 -4.17
CA GLN A 417 10.09 -4.64 -3.36
C GLN A 417 9.21 -5.82 -3.80
N ARG A 418 9.08 -6.07 -5.11
CA ARG A 418 8.37 -7.25 -5.64
C ARG A 418 9.06 -8.55 -5.25
N ALA A 419 10.39 -8.64 -5.41
CA ALA A 419 11.15 -9.82 -5.01
C ALA A 419 11.02 -10.13 -3.51
N ALA A 420 10.87 -9.11 -2.65
CA ALA A 420 10.62 -9.33 -1.22
C ALA A 420 9.23 -9.95 -0.91
N ILE A 421 8.26 -9.85 -1.82
CA ILE A 421 6.93 -10.50 -1.73
C ILE A 421 6.97 -11.92 -2.33
N GLU A 422 7.84 -12.16 -3.31
CA GLU A 422 7.94 -13.44 -4.02
C GLU A 422 8.84 -14.49 -3.35
N ASN A 423 9.83 -14.05 -2.55
CA ASN A 423 10.73 -14.91 -1.78
C ASN A 423 10.26 -15.08 -0.32
#